data_AF-A0A0L7LEV5-F1
#
_entry.id   AF-A0A0L7LEV5-F1
#
_cell.length_a   1.000
_cell.length_b   1.000
_cell.length_c   1.000
_cell.angle_alpha   90.00
_cell.angle_beta   90.00
_cell.angle_gamma   90.00
#
_symmetry.space_group_name_H-M   'P 1'
#
loop_
_entity.id
_entity.type
_entity.pdbx_description
1 polymer ?
#
loop_
_entity_poly.entity_id
_entity_poly.type
_entity_poly.pdbx_seq_one_letter_code
_entity_poly.pdbx_strand_id
1 'polypeptide(L)'
;MYRAPCGRRLRNMPELHKYLRILQSDLSVDLFDFTPGTHCLAEFDLSHGKENVPVPCVNYYDDSLPEFCSYNTERTPTAGVPLNIDPEFLCGCDCTDDCEDKSKCACWKMTLAGARTVGLDGPSVGYVYRRLPEPLPSGIYECNSR
;
A
#
# COMPACT_ATOMS: atom_id res chain seq x y z
N MET A 1 19.14 -0.22 7.98
CA MET A 1 19.66 -1.59 7.71
C MET A 1 19.08 -2.53 8.75
N TYR A 2 18.47 -3.64 8.34
CA TYR A 2 17.87 -4.61 9.26
C TYR A 2 18.84 -5.76 9.57
N ARG A 3 18.72 -6.33 10.77
CA ARG A 3 19.43 -7.55 11.18
C ARG A 3 18.41 -8.58 11.63
N ALA A 4 18.36 -9.71 10.93
CA ALA A 4 17.43 -10.78 11.23
C ALA A 4 17.88 -11.59 12.48
N PRO A 5 16.99 -12.39 13.10
CA PRO A 5 17.31 -13.19 14.29
C PRO A 5 18.50 -14.16 14.09
N CYS A 6 18.68 -14.67 12.88
CA CYS A 6 19.82 -15.52 12.51
C CYS A 6 21.15 -14.75 12.34
N GLY A 7 21.16 -13.44 12.58
CA GLY A 7 22.34 -12.58 12.44
C GLY A 7 22.59 -12.03 11.03
N ARG A 8 21.83 -12.48 10.02
CA ARG A 8 21.93 -11.98 8.63
C ARG A 8 21.57 -10.51 8.54
N ARG A 9 22.38 -9.74 7.80
CA ARG A 9 22.16 -8.31 7.55
C ARG A 9 21.44 -8.14 6.21
N LEU A 10 20.39 -7.33 6.20
CA LEU A 10 19.56 -7.02 5.03
C LEU A 10 19.66 -5.51 4.77
N ARG A 11 20.06 -5.14 3.55
CA ARG A 11 20.44 -3.76 3.20
C ARG A 11 19.39 -3.01 2.41
N ASN A 12 18.52 -3.73 1.71
CA ASN A 12 17.53 -3.17 0.81
C ASN A 12 16.32 -4.10 0.66
N MET A 13 15.27 -3.60 -0.01
CA MET A 13 14.04 -4.35 -0.29
C MET A 13 14.26 -5.65 -1.07
N PRO A 14 15.09 -5.70 -2.13
CA PRO A 14 15.39 -6.97 -2.82
C PRO A 14 15.96 -8.06 -1.90
N GLU A 15 16.95 -7.73 -1.06
CA GLU A 15 17.54 -8.68 -0.11
C GLU A 15 16.52 -9.16 0.93
N LEU A 16 15.70 -8.24 1.44
CA LEU A 16 14.63 -8.54 2.40
C LEU A 16 13.56 -9.44 1.78
N HIS A 17 13.04 -9.10 0.60
CA HIS A 17 12.01 -9.88 -0.08
C HIS A 17 12.49 -11.31 -0.33
N LYS A 18 13.71 -11.46 -0.85
CA LYS A 18 14.32 -12.79 -1.05
C LYS A 18 14.46 -13.55 0.26
N TYR A 19 14.85 -12.88 1.34
CA TYR A 19 15.00 -13.50 2.66
C TYR A 19 13.66 -14.00 3.21
N LEU A 20 12.60 -13.19 3.16
CA LEU A 20 11.26 -13.53 3.63
C LEU A 20 10.68 -14.73 2.86
N ARG A 21 10.85 -14.75 1.51
CA ARG A 21 10.40 -15.89 0.68
C ARG A 21 11.12 -17.19 1.02
N ILE A 22 12.45 -17.16 1.19
CA ILE A 22 13.24 -18.36 1.54
C ILE A 22 12.78 -18.98 2.86
N LEU A 23 12.39 -18.13 3.82
CA LEU A 23 11.93 -18.58 5.14
C LEU A 23 10.44 -18.89 5.20
N GLN A 24 9.68 -18.65 4.12
CA GLN A 24 8.22 -18.73 4.12
C GLN A 24 7.62 -17.93 5.29
N SER A 25 8.14 -16.72 5.50
CA SER A 25 7.72 -15.87 6.62
C SER A 25 6.33 -15.29 6.37
N ASP A 26 5.52 -15.22 7.42
CA ASP A 26 4.23 -14.50 7.40
C ASP A 26 4.39 -12.97 7.33
N LEU A 27 5.60 -12.45 7.53
CA LEU A 27 5.88 -11.02 7.43
C LEU A 27 5.99 -10.60 5.96
N SER A 28 5.29 -9.53 5.60
CA SER A 28 5.34 -8.93 4.27
C SER A 28 6.36 -7.79 4.18
N VAL A 29 6.77 -7.45 2.95
CA VAL A 29 7.79 -6.41 2.69
C VAL A 29 7.37 -5.01 3.12
N ASP A 30 6.06 -4.75 3.22
CA ASP A 30 5.47 -3.48 3.67
C ASP A 30 5.69 -3.19 5.16
N LEU A 31 6.00 -4.21 5.97
CA LEU A 31 6.33 -4.04 7.39
C LEU A 31 7.75 -3.52 7.65
N PHE A 32 8.52 -3.27 6.58
CA PHE A 32 9.90 -2.83 6.67
C PHE A 32 10.12 -1.55 5.90
N ASP A 33 10.93 -0.66 6.46
CA ASP A 33 11.37 0.58 5.81
C ASP A 33 12.88 0.80 5.99
N PHE A 34 13.56 1.19 4.92
CA PHE A 34 15.00 1.47 4.95
C PHE A 34 15.30 2.97 5.08
N THR A 35 14.25 3.80 5.14
CA THR A 35 14.33 5.24 5.32
C THR A 35 14.65 5.57 6.78
N PRO A 36 15.61 6.48 7.07
CA PRO A 36 16.02 6.78 8.45
C PRO A 36 15.03 7.65 9.25
N GLY A 37 13.96 8.17 8.63
CA GLY A 37 13.05 9.15 9.22
C GLY A 37 11.75 8.59 9.79
N THR A 38 11.61 7.26 9.91
CA THR A 38 10.35 6.63 10.32
C THR A 38 10.23 6.67 11.85
N HIS A 39 9.32 7.53 12.34
CA HIS A 39 9.00 7.62 13.77
C HIS A 39 7.86 6.65 14.10
N CYS A 40 8.14 5.65 14.92
CA CYS A 40 7.20 4.56 15.23
C CYS A 40 6.43 4.74 16.55
N LEU A 41 6.61 5.87 17.23
CA LEU A 41 6.11 6.08 18.59
C LEU A 41 5.28 7.37 18.61
N ALA A 42 3.97 7.19 18.66
CA ALA A 42 2.97 8.24 18.81
C ALA A 42 2.13 7.93 20.05
N GLU A 43 1.97 8.91 20.93
CA GLU A 43 1.14 8.76 22.15
C GLU A 43 -0.34 9.12 21.90
N PHE A 44 -0.63 9.89 20.84
CA PHE A 44 -1.97 10.33 20.47
C PHE A 44 -2.43 9.67 19.17
N ASP A 45 -3.71 9.31 19.09
CA ASP A 45 -4.31 8.62 17.93
C ASP A 45 -5.63 9.24 17.49
N LEU A 46 -5.62 9.95 16.36
CA LEU A 46 -6.81 10.52 15.72
C LEU A 46 -7.80 9.46 15.23
N SER A 47 -7.32 8.25 14.94
CA SER A 47 -8.19 7.19 14.43
C SER A 47 -9.02 6.52 15.53
N HIS A 48 -8.69 6.77 16.81
CA HIS A 48 -9.28 6.09 17.96
C HIS A 48 -9.22 4.56 17.87
N GLY A 49 -8.07 4.02 17.42
CA GLY A 49 -7.84 2.59 17.26
C GLY A 49 -8.55 1.95 16.06
N LYS A 50 -9.10 2.75 15.13
CA LYS A 50 -9.73 2.24 13.92
C LYS A 50 -8.72 1.80 12.85
N GLU A 51 -7.51 2.38 12.86
CA GLU A 51 -6.42 1.99 11.97
C GLU A 51 -5.51 0.94 12.61
N ASN A 52 -4.78 0.18 11.78
CA ASN A 52 -3.82 -0.82 12.27
C ASN A 52 -2.63 -0.22 13.03
N VAL A 53 -2.33 1.06 12.78
CA VAL A 53 -1.29 1.84 13.46
C VAL A 53 -1.87 3.16 13.95
N PRO A 54 -1.47 3.67 15.13
CA PRO A 54 -1.93 4.96 15.61
C PRO A 54 -1.64 6.10 14.64
N VAL A 55 -2.58 7.04 14.51
CA VAL A 55 -2.43 8.25 13.68
C VAL A 55 -2.06 9.45 14.56
N PRO A 56 -0.78 9.83 14.67
CA PRO A 56 -0.35 10.95 15.51
C PRO A 56 -0.91 12.29 15.03
N CYS A 57 -1.27 13.12 16.00
CA CYS A 57 -1.44 14.56 15.81
C CYS A 57 -0.58 15.29 16.85
N VAL A 58 0.30 16.17 16.38
CA VAL A 58 1.19 16.95 17.24
C VAL A 58 1.05 18.43 16.87
N ASN A 59 0.77 19.26 17.86
CA ASN A 59 0.80 20.71 17.76
C ASN A 59 1.95 21.23 18.62
N TYR A 60 2.92 21.93 18.01
CA TYR A 60 4.06 22.53 18.71
C TYR A 60 3.98 24.06 18.76
N TYR A 61 2.89 24.65 18.25
CA TYR A 61 2.73 26.10 18.20
C TYR A 61 1.99 26.64 19.43
N ASP A 62 0.90 25.97 19.83
CA ASP A 62 0.06 26.33 20.98
C ASP A 62 -0.64 25.11 21.60
N ASP A 63 -1.50 25.36 22.60
CA ASP A 63 -2.28 24.34 23.32
C ASP A 63 -3.61 23.99 22.64
N SER A 64 -3.87 24.46 21.42
CA SER A 64 -5.12 24.16 20.72
C SER A 64 -5.17 22.69 20.28
N LEU A 65 -6.35 22.09 20.44
CA LEU A 65 -6.65 20.75 19.95
C LEU A 65 -7.36 20.86 18.58
N PRO A 66 -7.20 19.85 17.70
CA PRO A 66 -8.00 19.75 16.49
C PRO A 66 -9.51 19.76 16.82
N GLU A 67 -10.31 20.35 15.96
CA GLU A 67 -11.77 20.23 16.06
C GLU A 67 -12.20 18.76 15.98
N PHE A 68 -13.32 18.43 16.61
CA PHE A 68 -13.88 17.09 16.54
C PHE A 68 -14.23 16.74 15.08
N CYS A 69 -13.62 15.68 14.57
CA CYS A 69 -13.96 15.10 13.28
C CYS A 69 -14.41 13.65 13.45
N SER A 70 -15.42 13.24 12.68
CA SER A 70 -15.81 11.84 12.62
C SER A 70 -14.81 11.07 11.75
N TYR A 71 -13.90 10.33 12.38
CA TYR A 71 -12.93 9.50 11.67
C TYR A 71 -13.62 8.27 11.08
N ASN A 72 -13.50 8.04 9.77
CA ASN A 72 -14.06 6.88 9.09
C ASN A 72 -12.98 6.17 8.25
N THR A 73 -12.88 4.84 8.40
CA THR A 73 -11.95 3.98 7.67
C THR A 73 -12.52 3.52 6.32
N GLU A 74 -13.82 3.70 6.12
CA GLU A 74 -14.53 3.27 4.92
C GLU A 74 -15.13 4.45 4.18
N ARG A 75 -15.24 4.29 2.85
CA ARG A 75 -15.84 5.30 1.97
C ARG A 75 -17.33 5.44 2.32
N THR A 76 -17.73 6.64 2.72
CA THR A 76 -19.15 6.98 2.89
C THR A 76 -19.60 7.82 1.69
N PRO A 77 -20.49 7.30 0.82
CA PRO A 77 -21.01 8.08 -0.29
C PRO A 77 -21.86 9.25 0.22
N THR A 78 -21.68 10.41 -0.40
CA THR A 78 -22.56 11.56 -0.17
C THR A 78 -23.94 11.30 -0.78
N ALA A 79 -24.98 11.95 -0.25
CA ALA A 79 -26.34 11.84 -0.75
C ALA A 79 -26.40 12.08 -2.28
N GLY A 80 -27.01 11.14 -3.00
CA GLY A 80 -27.18 11.22 -4.46
C GLY A 80 -25.98 10.72 -5.29
N VAL A 81 -24.91 10.21 -4.66
CA VAL A 81 -23.74 9.65 -5.36
C VAL A 81 -23.75 8.12 -5.29
N PRO A 82 -24.25 7.41 -6.32
CA PRO A 82 -24.21 5.95 -6.33
C PRO A 82 -22.77 5.46 -6.54
N LEU A 83 -22.31 4.59 -5.65
CA LEU A 83 -21.07 3.83 -5.83
C LEU A 83 -21.42 2.44 -6.38
N ASN A 84 -20.86 2.07 -7.53
CA ASN A 84 -20.98 0.71 -8.01
C ASN A 84 -20.00 -0.19 -7.27
N ILE A 85 -20.52 -1.01 -6.36
CA ILE A 85 -19.78 -1.98 -5.55
C ILE A 85 -20.16 -3.42 -5.90
N ASP A 86 -20.89 -3.63 -7.01
CA ASP A 86 -21.30 -4.95 -7.45
C ASP A 86 -20.07 -5.74 -7.93
N PRO A 87 -19.75 -6.89 -7.30
CA PRO A 87 -18.60 -7.72 -7.66
C PRO A 87 -18.55 -8.13 -9.13
N GLU A 88 -19.69 -8.22 -9.81
CA GLU A 88 -19.74 -8.55 -11.24
C GLU A 88 -19.14 -7.46 -12.13
N PHE A 89 -19.15 -6.20 -11.66
CA PHE A 89 -18.57 -5.05 -12.34
C PHE A 89 -17.16 -4.70 -11.85
N LEU A 90 -16.69 -5.34 -10.77
CA LEU A 90 -15.34 -5.16 -10.28
C LEU A 90 -14.35 -5.95 -11.15
N CYS A 91 -13.31 -5.26 -11.61
CA CYS A 91 -12.22 -5.86 -12.36
C CYS A 91 -11.33 -6.70 -11.43
N GLY A 92 -11.07 -7.96 -11.77
CA GLY A 92 -10.22 -8.86 -10.98
C GLY A 92 -9.26 -9.67 -11.85
N CYS A 93 -8.49 -10.56 -11.23
CA CYS A 93 -7.63 -11.50 -11.92
C CYS A 93 -7.74 -12.89 -11.29
N ASP A 94 -7.52 -13.93 -12.09
CA ASP A 94 -7.52 -15.34 -11.71
C ASP A 94 -6.11 -15.88 -11.41
N CYS A 95 -5.20 -14.99 -11.03
CA CYS A 95 -3.81 -15.34 -10.76
C CYS A 95 -3.69 -16.27 -9.54
N THR A 96 -2.82 -17.27 -9.65
CA THR A 96 -2.48 -18.21 -8.57
C THR A 96 -1.02 -18.08 -8.12
N ASP A 97 -0.29 -17.10 -8.65
CA ASP A 97 1.13 -16.86 -8.49
C ASP A 97 1.43 -15.55 -7.73
N ASP A 98 0.54 -15.13 -6.82
CA ASP A 98 0.64 -13.86 -6.10
C ASP A 98 0.74 -12.63 -7.03
N CYS A 99 0.16 -12.75 -8.23
CA CYS A 99 0.20 -11.72 -9.28
C CYS A 99 1.63 -11.28 -9.64
N GLU A 100 2.62 -12.16 -9.47
CA GLU A 100 4.04 -11.90 -9.71
C GLU A 100 4.31 -11.64 -11.20
N ASP A 101 3.65 -12.40 -12.09
CA ASP A 101 3.75 -12.21 -13.54
C ASP A 101 2.84 -11.07 -14.02
N LYS A 102 3.40 -9.85 -14.07
CA LYS A 102 2.75 -8.65 -14.62
C LYS A 102 2.22 -8.85 -16.05
N SER A 103 2.80 -9.77 -16.83
CA SER A 103 2.37 -10.03 -18.21
C SER A 103 1.11 -10.89 -18.30
N LYS A 104 0.75 -11.60 -17.24
CA LYS A 104 -0.45 -12.47 -17.18
C LYS A 104 -1.61 -11.79 -16.46
N CYS A 105 -1.34 -11.20 -15.30
CA CYS A 105 -2.35 -10.60 -14.42
C CYS A 105 -3.19 -9.51 -15.12
N ALA A 106 -4.51 -9.67 -15.10
CA ALA A 106 -5.45 -8.72 -15.71
C ALA A 106 -5.39 -7.32 -15.06
N CYS A 107 -5.27 -7.26 -13.73
CA CYS A 107 -5.10 -6.00 -12.98
C CYS A 107 -3.84 -5.24 -13.43
N TRP A 108 -2.72 -5.95 -13.59
CA TRP A 108 -1.48 -5.37 -14.12
C TRP A 108 -1.63 -4.91 -15.58
N LYS A 109 -2.26 -5.71 -16.44
CA LYS A 109 -2.51 -5.33 -17.84
C LYS A 109 -3.32 -4.04 -17.95
N MET A 110 -4.36 -3.86 -17.14
CA MET A 110 -5.15 -2.63 -17.12
C MET A 110 -4.32 -1.43 -16.62
N THR A 111 -3.55 -1.62 -15.55
CA THR A 111 -2.64 -0.58 -15.03
C THR A 111 -1.61 -0.16 -16.08
N LEU A 112 -0.97 -1.11 -16.77
CA LEU A 112 0.00 -0.85 -17.83
C LEU A 112 -0.65 -0.22 -19.07
N ALA A 113 -1.85 -0.66 -19.45
CA ALA A 113 -2.61 -0.07 -20.54
C ALA A 113 -2.96 1.40 -20.24
N GLY A 114 -3.41 1.70 -19.03
CA GLY A 114 -3.65 3.05 -18.55
C GLY A 114 -2.39 3.91 -18.61
N ALA A 115 -1.26 3.40 -18.07
CA ALA A 115 0.02 4.09 -18.07
C ALA A 115 0.48 4.49 -19.48
N ARG A 116 0.28 3.62 -20.47
CA ARG A 116 0.63 3.90 -21.87
C ARG A 116 -0.16 5.06 -22.46
N THR A 117 -1.40 5.30 -22.01
CA THR A 117 -2.20 6.43 -22.49
C THR A 117 -1.63 7.78 -22.06
N VAL A 118 -0.87 7.81 -20.96
CA VAL A 118 -0.17 9.00 -20.44
C VAL A 118 1.33 9.00 -20.77
N GLY A 119 1.78 8.14 -21.70
CA GLY A 119 3.15 8.08 -22.17
C GLY A 119 4.15 7.39 -21.21
N LEU A 120 3.66 6.64 -20.22
CA LEU A 120 4.48 5.86 -19.29
C LEU A 120 4.51 4.39 -19.73
N ASP A 121 5.70 3.78 -19.72
CA ASP A 121 5.88 2.36 -20.03
C ASP A 121 7.09 1.78 -19.31
N GLY A 122 7.22 0.45 -19.32
CA GLY A 122 8.35 -0.27 -18.77
C GLY A 122 8.07 -1.00 -17.45
N PRO A 123 9.07 -1.76 -16.95
CA PRO A 123 8.88 -2.71 -15.84
C PRO A 123 8.65 -2.04 -14.47
N SER A 124 9.04 -0.77 -14.35
CA SER A 124 8.91 0.03 -13.13
C SER A 124 7.53 0.67 -12.96
N VAL A 125 6.62 0.54 -13.94
CA VAL A 125 5.26 1.07 -13.82
C VAL A 125 4.51 0.34 -12.71
N GLY A 126 3.89 1.14 -11.83
CA GLY A 126 3.12 0.69 -10.68
C GLY A 126 3.98 0.25 -9.50
N TYR A 127 3.48 -0.70 -8.73
CA TYR A 127 4.13 -1.19 -7.52
C TYR A 127 5.49 -1.86 -7.77
N VAL A 128 6.43 -1.57 -6.85
CA VAL A 128 7.74 -2.20 -6.69
C VAL A 128 7.90 -2.52 -5.21
N TYR A 129 7.95 -3.82 -4.85
CA TYR A 129 7.94 -4.29 -3.46
C TYR A 129 6.83 -3.67 -2.60
N ARG A 130 5.58 -3.70 -3.09
CA ARG A 130 4.38 -3.10 -2.46
C ARG A 130 4.46 -1.58 -2.20
N ARG A 131 5.38 -0.88 -2.86
CA ARG A 131 5.51 0.57 -2.82
C ARG A 131 5.30 1.15 -4.19
N LEU A 132 4.66 2.31 -4.27
CA LEU A 132 4.52 3.07 -5.51
C LEU A 132 5.56 4.20 -5.49
N PRO A 133 6.72 4.06 -6.18
CA PRO A 133 7.80 5.03 -6.07
C PRO A 133 7.45 6.36 -6.75
N GLU A 134 6.71 6.29 -7.85
CA GLU A 134 6.28 7.43 -8.65
C GLU A 134 4.75 7.43 -8.76
N PRO A 135 4.08 8.58 -8.60
CA PRO A 135 2.64 8.69 -8.85
C PRO A 135 2.30 8.18 -10.24
N LEU A 136 1.17 7.47 -10.36
CA LEU A 136 0.69 6.99 -11.65
C LEU A 136 -0.64 7.68 -12.00
N PRO A 137 -0.62 8.79 -12.76
CA PRO A 137 -1.82 9.60 -13.03
C PRO A 137 -2.95 8.86 -13.75
N SER A 138 -2.61 7.81 -14.51
CA SER A 138 -3.60 6.94 -15.17
C SER A 138 -4.39 6.06 -14.20
N GLY A 139 -4.03 6.04 -12.91
CA GLY A 139 -4.61 5.17 -11.90
C GLY A 139 -3.95 3.79 -11.87
N ILE A 140 -4.27 3.04 -10.82
CA ILE A 140 -3.84 1.67 -10.57
C ILE A 140 -5.08 0.80 -10.40
N TYR A 141 -5.06 -0.37 -11.03
CA TYR A 141 -6.04 -1.41 -10.84
C TYR A 141 -5.46 -2.43 -9.86
N GLU A 142 -5.99 -2.45 -8.63
CA GLU A 142 -5.61 -3.42 -7.61
C GLU A 142 -6.46 -4.69 -7.72
N CYS A 143 -5.90 -5.81 -7.27
CA CYS A 143 -6.65 -7.05 -7.08
C CYS A 143 -7.72 -6.84 -6.00
N ASN A 144 -8.82 -7.59 -6.10
CA ASN A 144 -9.88 -7.58 -5.09
C ASN A 144 -10.27 -9.00 -4.69
N SER A 145 -11.27 -9.11 -3.83
CA SER A 145 -11.71 -10.36 -3.21
C SER A 145 -12.47 -11.32 -4.14
N ARG A 146 -12.53 -11.05 -5.44
CA ARG A 146 -13.16 -11.92 -6.44
C ARG A 146 -12.16 -12.94 -6.97
#